data_AF-A0A1H9UBU9-F1
#
_entry.id   AF-A0A1H9UBU9-F1
#
_cell.length_a   1.000
_cell.length_b   1.000
_cell.length_c   1.000
_cell.angle_alpha   90.00
_cell.angle_beta   90.00
_cell.angle_gamma   90.00
#
_symmetry.space_group_name_H-M   'P 1'
#
loop_
_entity.id
_entity.type
_entity.pdbx_description
1 polymer ?
#
loop_
_entity_poly.entity_id
_entity_poly.type
_entity_poly.pdbx_seq_one_letter_code
_entity_poly.pdbx_strand_id
1 'polypeptide(L)' 'MLKIIFHDVLADYYLYLYNRTAERDYIKRSRLIKKAAYHQERLLKLQLKKHISKSKKK' A
#
# COMPACT_ATOMS: atom_id res chain seq x y z
N MET A 1 12.08 -4.21 8.91
CA MET A 1 10.66 -4.03 9.29
C MET A 1 10.16 -2.61 9.01
N LEU A 2 10.98 -1.57 9.22
CA LEU A 2 10.64 -0.18 8.90
C LEU A 2 9.97 0.02 7.52
N LYS A 3 10.50 -0.62 6.46
CA LYS A 3 9.93 -0.49 5.11
C LYS A 3 8.48 -0.99 5.01
N ILE A 4 8.11 -2.03 5.76
CA ILE A 4 6.74 -2.55 5.78
C ILE A 4 5.83 -1.53 6.46
N ILE A 5 6.18 -1.10 7.68
CA ILE A 5 5.42 -0.11 8.44
C ILE A 5 5.22 1.18 7.63
N PHE A 6 6.26 1.64 6.92
CA PHE A 6 6.17 2.82 6.06
C PHE A 6 5.15 2.65 4.92
N HIS A 7 5.18 1.51 4.21
CA HIS A 7 4.20 1.28 3.15
C HIS A 7 2.79 1.10 3.71
N ASP A 8 2.65 0.52 4.90
CA ASP A 8 1.38 0.33 5.61
C ASP A 8 0.72 1.68 5.95
N VAL A 9 1.45 2.54 6.66
CA VAL A 9 0.98 3.88 7.04
C VAL A 9 0.62 4.72 5.81
N LEU A 10 1.40 4.61 4.72
CA LEU A 10 1.10 5.35 3.49
C LEU A 10 -0.12 4.80 2.76
N ALA A 11 -0.32 3.49 2.71
CA ALA A 11 -1.53 2.90 2.13
C ALA A 11 -2.78 3.42 2.84
N ASP A 12 -2.78 3.38 4.17
CA ASP A 12 -3.88 3.87 5.01
C ASP A 12 -4.07 5.38 4.87
N TYR A 13 -2.98 6.16 4.84
CA TYR A 13 -3.06 7.60 4.64
C TYR A 13 -3.72 7.96 3.30
N TYR A 14 -3.35 7.29 2.21
CA TYR A 14 -3.94 7.57 0.90
C TYR A 14 -5.40 7.11 0.81
N LEU A 15 -5.77 6.00 1.46
CA LEU A 15 -7.16 5.56 1.58
C LEU A 15 -8.00 6.54 2.42
N TYR A 16 -7.44 7.03 3.52
CA TYR A 16 -8.07 8.06 4.35
C TYR A 16 -8.35 9.34 3.55
N LEU A 17 -7.35 9.82 2.79
CA LEU A 17 -7.53 10.96 1.90
C LEU A 17 -8.54 10.68 0.79
N TYR A 18 -8.57 9.45 0.24
CA TYR A 18 -9.53 9.05 -0.78
C TYR A 18 -10.96 9.16 -0.26
N ASN A 19 -11.21 8.62 0.94
CA ASN A 19 -12.52 8.65 1.59
C ASN A 19 -12.98 10.07 1.92
N ARG A 20 -12.06 11.00 2.20
CA ARG A 20 -12.36 12.41 2.44
C ARG A 20 -12.47 13.26 1.17
N THR A 21 -12.09 12.72 0.02
CA THR A 21 -12.18 13.44 -1.25
C THR A 21 -13.59 13.30 -1.82
N ALA A 22 -14.22 14.43 -2.14
CA ALA A 22 -15.56 14.46 -2.71
C ALA A 22 -15.67 13.56 -3.96
N GLU A 23 -16.80 12.87 -4.13
CA GLU A 23 -16.98 11.89 -5.22
C GLU A 23 -16.83 12.53 -6.60
N ARG A 24 -17.28 13.77 -6.75
CA ARG A 24 -17.15 14.58 -7.98
C ARG A 24 -15.70 14.86 -8.40
N ASP A 25 -14.75 14.66 -7.50
CA ASP A 25 -13.34 14.96 -7.73
C ASP A 25 -12.58 13.70 -8.21
N TYR A 26 -13.07 13.13 -9.32
CA TYR A 26 -12.69 11.81 -9.84
C TYR A 26 -11.19 11.70 -10.11
N ILE A 27 -10.55 12.77 -10.60
CA ILE A 27 -9.12 12.80 -10.90
C ILE A 27 -8.31 12.61 -9.61
N LYS A 28 -8.68 13.34 -8.56
CA LYS A 28 -8.00 13.26 -7.26
C LYS A 28 -8.22 11.92 -6.59
N ARG A 29 -9.46 11.40 -6.60
CA ARG A 29 -9.79 10.05 -6.12
C ARG A 29 -9.01 8.97 -6.87
N SER A 30 -8.95 9.05 -8.19
CA SER A 30 -8.17 8.11 -9.03
C SER A 30 -6.67 8.13 -8.69
N ARG A 31 -6.08 9.31 -8.47
CA ARG A 31 -4.67 9.41 -8.03
C ARG A 31 -4.44 8.79 -6.65
N LEU A 32 -5.34 9.05 -5.69
CA LEU A 32 -5.21 8.55 -4.32
C LEU A 32 -5.33 7.02 -4.26
N ILE A 33 -6.31 6.44 -4.96
CA ILE A 33 -6.48 4.98 -4.97
C ILE A 33 -5.31 4.28 -5.66
N LYS A 34 -4.76 4.85 -6.75
CA LYS A 34 -3.55 4.33 -7.40
C LYS A 34 -2.34 4.36 -6.47
N LYS A 35 -2.19 5.42 -5.67
CA LYS A 35 -1.13 5.50 -4.66
C LYS A 35 -1.31 4.45 -3.57
N ALA A 36 -2.52 4.30 -3.03
CA ALA A 36 -2.81 3.26 -2.03
C ALA A 36 -2.49 1.86 -2.58
N ALA A 37 -2.94 1.54 -3.80
CA ALA A 37 -2.69 0.26 -4.46
C ALA A 37 -1.18 -0.01 -4.65
N TYR A 38 -0.39 1.00 -5.04
CA TYR A 38 1.07 0.86 -5.13
C TYR A 38 1.71 0.44 -3.80
N HIS A 39 1.29 1.06 -2.69
CA HIS A 39 1.81 0.73 -1.37
C HIS A 39 1.38 -0.67 -0.90
N GLN A 40 0.13 -1.06 -1.16
CA GLN A 40 -0.37 -2.41 -0.90
C GLN A 40 0.37 -3.49 -1.71
N GLU A 41 0.64 -3.24 -2.99
CA GLU A 41 1.41 -4.17 -3.83
C GLU A 41 2.85 -4.33 -3.31
N ARG A 42 3.47 -3.24 -2.86
CA ARG A 42 4.81 -3.27 -2.25
C ARG A 42 4.83 -4.05 -0.94
N LEU A 43 3.80 -3.91 -0.10
CA LEU A 43 3.63 -4.70 1.13
C LEU A 43 3.57 -6.20 0.81
N LEU A 44 2.71 -6.58 -0.14
CA LEU A 44 2.56 -7.97 -0.56
C LEU A 44 3.89 -8.54 -1.06
N LYS A 45 4.61 -7.80 -1.93
CA LYS A 45 5.94 -8.21 -2.43
C LYS A 45 6.96 -8.39 -1.29
N LEU A 46 6.95 -7.53 -0.28
CA LEU A 46 7.84 -7.63 0.89
C LEU A 46 7.49 -8.83 1.78
N GLN A 47 6.20 -9.11 1.98
CA GLN A 47 5.73 -10.27 2.73
C GLN A 47 6.07 -11.58 2.00
N LEU A 48 5.79 -11.66 0.70
CA LEU A 48 6.15 -12.82 -0.13
C LEU A 48 7.65 -13.10 -0.09
N LYS A 49 8.50 -12.07 -0.22
CA LYS A 49 9.96 -12.23 -0.08
C LYS A 49 10.36 -12.80 1.26
N LYS A 50 9.76 -12.33 2.36
CA LYS A 50 10.01 -12.89 3.70
C LYS A 50 9.63 -14.38 3.77
N HIS A 51 8.47 -14.76 3.25
CA HIS A 51 8.03 -16.16 3.24
C HIS A 51 8.93 -17.05 2.39
N ILE A 52 9.27 -16.64 1.16
CA ILE A 52 10.14 -17.41 0.27
C ILE A 52 11.55 -17.57 0.87
N SER A 53 12.12 -16.51 1.43
CA SER A 53 13.44 -16.58 2.07
C SER A 53 13.48 -17.48 3.31
N LYS A 54 12.36 -17.56 4.06
CA LYS A 54 12.22 -18.48 5.20
C LYS A 54 12.07 -19.93 4.74
N SER A 55 11.41 -20.17 3.61
CA SER A 55 11.22 -21.51 3.03
C SER A 55 12.50 -22.11 2.45
N LYS A 56 13.45 -21.30 1.97
CA LYS A 56 14.72 -21.77 1.38
C LYS A 56 15.82 -22.12 2.40
N LYS A 57 15.60 -21.85 3.69
CA LYS A 57 16.55 -22.12 4.78
C LYS A 57 16.29 -23.44 5.51
N LYS A 58 15.41 -24.27 4.98
CA LYS A 58 15.00 -25.56 5.55
C LYS A 58 15.32 -26.64 4.52
#